data_AF-A0A6G3S245-F1
#
_entry.id   AF-A0A6G3S245-F1
#
_cell.length_a   1.000
_cell.length_b   1.000
_cell.length_c   1.000
_cell.angle_alpha   90.00
_cell.angle_beta   90.00
_cell.angle_gamma   90.00
#
_symmetry.space_group_name_H-M   'P 1'
#
loop_
_entity.id
_entity.type
_entity.pdbx_description
1 polymer ?
#
loop_
_entity_poly.entity_id
_entity_poly.type
_entity_poly.pdbx_seq_one_letter_code
_entity_poly.pdbx_strand_id
1 'polypeptide(L)'
;AASSTPPGGRTPSASPRPGTSAPAGTSSGTVKSYPTTGGRAVFDLGQTSATLVSATPSAGWGVQVWKQPTWIRVEFTSGDQKVSVFCTWHDHKPSVEVATY
;
A
#
# COMPACT_ATOMS: atom_id res chain seq x y z
N ALA A 1 -29.65 18.36 -52.12
CA ALA A 1 -29.65 19.40 -51.07
C ALA A 1 -29.08 18.82 -49.78
N ALA A 2 -28.21 19.59 -49.12
CA ALA A 2 -27.83 19.62 -47.70
C ALA A 2 -27.24 18.37 -46.98
N SER A 3 -25.95 18.54 -46.69
CA SER A 3 -25.00 18.01 -45.70
C SER A 3 -25.49 17.82 -44.26
N SER A 4 -24.80 16.95 -43.48
CA SER A 4 -24.30 17.21 -42.10
C SER A 4 -23.45 16.04 -41.55
N THR A 5 -22.16 16.27 -41.31
CA THR A 5 -21.25 15.52 -40.40
C THR A 5 -21.36 16.11 -38.98
N PRO A 6 -21.04 15.37 -37.88
CA PRO A 6 -19.67 15.45 -37.34
C PRO A 6 -19.16 14.16 -36.63
N PRO A 7 -17.89 14.14 -36.15
CA PRO A 7 -17.08 12.94 -35.98
C PRO A 7 -16.84 12.48 -34.52
N GLY A 8 -16.37 11.25 -34.37
CA GLY A 8 -15.29 10.87 -33.47
C GLY A 8 -15.50 11.09 -31.97
N GLY A 9 -16.27 10.22 -31.33
CA GLY A 9 -16.27 10.08 -29.87
C GLY A 9 -14.96 9.45 -29.39
N ARG A 10 -13.99 10.26 -28.99
CA ARG A 10 -12.84 9.81 -28.20
C ARG A 10 -13.34 9.45 -26.80
N THR A 11 -13.47 8.17 -26.52
CA THR A 11 -13.64 7.68 -25.14
C THR A 11 -12.37 8.01 -24.36
N PRO A 12 -12.44 8.77 -23.25
CA PRO A 12 -11.31 8.83 -22.34
C PRO A 12 -11.14 7.44 -21.72
N SER A 13 -10.00 6.81 -22.00
CA SER A 13 -9.51 5.64 -21.30
C SER A 13 -9.33 6.02 -19.84
N ALA A 14 -10.28 5.61 -18.99
CA ALA A 14 -10.17 5.75 -17.55
C ALA A 14 -9.04 4.82 -17.09
N SER A 15 -7.81 5.34 -17.09
CA SER A 15 -6.71 4.75 -16.36
C SER A 15 -7.17 4.54 -14.91
N PRO A 16 -7.14 3.33 -14.36
CA PRO A 16 -7.43 3.13 -12.94
C PRO A 16 -6.33 3.82 -12.15
N ARG A 17 -6.59 5.05 -11.72
CA ARG A 17 -5.86 5.71 -10.65
C ARG A 17 -5.97 4.76 -9.45
N PRO A 18 -4.86 4.34 -8.80
CA PRO A 18 -4.97 3.56 -7.58
C PRO A 18 -5.73 4.40 -6.57
N GLY A 19 -7.01 4.07 -6.39
CA GLY A 19 -7.86 4.68 -5.38
C GLY A 19 -7.24 4.35 -4.04
N THR A 20 -6.71 5.38 -3.38
CA THR A 20 -6.61 5.36 -1.92
C THR A 20 -8.04 5.40 -1.40
N SER A 21 -8.71 4.25 -1.45
CA SER A 21 -9.91 4.01 -0.66
C SER A 21 -9.43 3.92 0.78
N ALA A 22 -9.38 5.06 1.46
CA ALA A 22 -9.34 5.07 2.91
C ALA A 22 -10.75 4.66 3.38
N PRO A 23 -10.95 3.47 3.96
CA PRO A 23 -12.22 3.18 4.58
C PRO A 23 -12.35 4.11 5.79
N ALA A 24 -13.37 4.97 5.77
CA ALA A 24 -13.87 5.64 6.95
C ALA A 24 -14.56 4.57 7.81
N GLY A 25 -13.78 3.88 8.63
CA GLY A 25 -14.26 2.88 9.59
C GLY A 25 -14.00 3.38 10.99
N THR A 26 -15.07 3.61 11.74
CA THR A 26 -15.11 4.02 13.15
C THR A 26 -14.57 2.91 14.07
N SER A 27 -13.26 2.75 14.07
CA SER A 27 -12.44 2.23 15.15
C SER A 27 -11.25 3.20 15.24
N SER A 28 -10.70 3.48 16.41
CA SER A 28 -9.65 4.50 16.61
C SER A 28 -8.28 4.14 15.99
N GLY A 29 -8.27 3.41 14.86
CA GLY A 29 -7.11 3.03 14.06
C GLY A 29 -7.23 3.52 12.63
N THR A 30 -6.14 4.03 12.07
CA THR A 30 -6.05 4.47 10.68
C THR A 30 -5.41 3.39 9.84
N VAL A 31 -6.19 2.74 8.96
CA VAL A 31 -5.66 1.81 7.97
C VAL A 31 -4.87 2.59 6.92
N LYS A 32 -3.56 2.29 6.80
CA LYS A 32 -2.67 2.90 5.81
C LYS A 32 -2.05 1.83 4.91
N SER A 33 -2.12 2.08 3.60
CA SER A 33 -1.45 1.28 2.59
C SER A 33 -0.13 1.93 2.16
N TYR A 34 0.91 1.12 2.08
CA TYR A 34 2.27 1.47 1.67
C TYR A 34 2.59 0.72 0.37
N PRO A 35 2.33 1.34 -0.79
CA PRO A 35 2.76 0.80 -2.06
C PRO A 35 4.28 0.95 -2.21
N THR A 36 4.94 -0.11 -2.65
CA THR A 36 6.38 -0.17 -2.91
C THR A 36 6.63 -0.89 -4.23
N THR A 37 7.86 -0.84 -4.73
CA THR A 37 8.25 -1.61 -5.92
C THR A 37 8.07 -3.13 -5.69
N GLY A 38 8.32 -3.60 -4.47
CA GLY A 38 8.24 -5.03 -4.14
C GLY A 38 6.85 -5.55 -3.80
N GLY A 39 5.87 -4.67 -3.65
CA GLY A 39 4.52 -5.04 -3.29
C GLY A 39 3.81 -3.97 -2.48
N ARG A 40 2.71 -4.35 -1.86
CA ARG A 40 1.87 -3.49 -1.02
C ARG A 40 1.81 -4.07 0.38
N ALA A 41 2.17 -3.27 1.38
CA ALA A 41 1.91 -3.56 2.78
C ALA A 41 0.78 -2.65 3.29
N VAL A 42 -0.17 -3.19 4.05
CA VAL A 42 -1.28 -2.45 4.64
C VAL A 42 -1.27 -2.71 6.14
N PHE A 43 -1.18 -1.63 6.91
CA PHE A 43 -1.20 -1.67 8.36
C PHE A 43 -2.41 -0.93 8.87
N ASP A 44 -3.02 -1.48 9.90
CA ASP A 44 -3.94 -0.75 10.76
C ASP A 44 -3.09 -0.08 11.86
N LEU A 45 -3.06 1.26 11.86
CA LEU A 45 -2.29 2.04 12.84
C LEU A 45 -3.25 2.54 13.92
N GLY A 46 -3.27 1.86 15.06
CA GLY A 46 -3.97 2.31 16.26
C GLY A 46 -3.26 3.48 16.96
N GLN A 47 -3.81 3.91 18.10
CA GLN A 47 -3.20 4.97 18.91
C GLN A 47 -1.85 4.54 19.53
N THR A 48 -1.74 3.28 19.97
CA THR A 48 -0.58 2.77 20.72
C THR A 48 0.02 1.49 20.14
N SER A 49 -0.59 0.92 19.11
CA SER A 49 -0.15 -0.32 18.47
C SER A 49 -0.55 -0.35 17.01
N ALA A 50 0.09 -1.23 16.23
CA ALA A 50 -0.30 -1.46 14.85
C ALA A 50 -0.43 -2.95 14.54
N THR A 51 -1.27 -3.26 13.55
CA THR A 51 -1.49 -4.62 13.08
C THR A 51 -1.29 -4.68 11.57
N LEU A 52 -0.67 -5.74 11.08
CA LEU A 52 -0.60 -5.99 9.63
C LEU A 52 -1.95 -6.53 9.16
N VAL A 53 -2.59 -5.79 8.27
CA VAL A 53 -3.84 -6.20 7.62
C VAL A 53 -3.53 -7.10 6.43
N SER A 54 -2.60 -6.69 5.57
CA SER A 54 -2.21 -7.46 4.38
C SER A 54 -0.80 -7.11 3.92
N ALA A 55 -0.06 -8.09 3.42
CA ALA A 55 1.19 -7.89 2.69
C ALA A 55 1.12 -8.68 1.39
N THR A 56 0.94 -7.99 0.27
CA THR A 56 0.80 -8.60 -1.06
C THR A 56 2.05 -8.28 -1.88
N PRO A 57 2.90 -9.25 -2.21
CA PRO A 57 4.06 -9.03 -3.05
C PRO A 57 3.65 -8.73 -4.50
N SER A 58 4.49 -7.97 -5.20
CA SER A 58 4.43 -7.83 -6.65
C SER A 58 4.86 -9.13 -7.35
N ALA A 59 4.49 -9.30 -8.62
CA ALA A 59 4.90 -10.47 -9.40
C ALA A 59 6.43 -10.59 -9.46
N GLY A 60 6.98 -11.78 -9.16
CA GLY A 60 8.42 -12.02 -9.10
C GLY A 60 9.10 -11.59 -7.79
N TRP A 61 8.34 -11.09 -6.80
CA TRP A 61 8.84 -10.75 -5.47
C TRP A 61 8.39 -11.80 -4.44
N GLY A 62 9.30 -12.17 -3.54
CA GLY A 62 8.99 -12.85 -2.30
C GLY A 62 8.52 -11.86 -1.24
N VAL A 63 7.80 -12.35 -0.24
CA VAL A 63 7.43 -11.57 0.95
C VAL A 63 7.75 -12.35 2.22
N GLN A 64 8.31 -11.68 3.21
CA GLN A 64 8.53 -12.18 4.56
C GLN A 64 7.96 -11.20 5.56
N VAL A 65 7.31 -11.71 6.60
CA VAL A 65 6.65 -10.90 7.62
C VAL A 65 7.12 -11.35 9.00
N TRP A 66 7.55 -10.40 9.81
CA TRP A 66 7.88 -10.59 11.21
C TRP A 66 7.00 -9.70 12.07
N LYS A 67 6.37 -10.28 13.08
CA LYS A 67 5.48 -9.59 14.01
C LYS A 67 6.04 -9.72 15.42
N GLN A 68 6.16 -8.60 16.11
CA GLN A 68 6.53 -8.53 17.52
C GLN A 68 5.54 -7.62 18.27
N PRO A 69 5.57 -7.62 19.62
CA PRO A 69 4.64 -6.81 20.41
C PRO A 69 4.68 -5.30 20.15
N THR A 70 5.83 -4.80 19.69
CA THR A 70 6.11 -3.36 19.53
C THR A 70 6.52 -2.95 18.12
N TRP A 71 6.53 -3.92 17.19
CA TRP A 71 6.88 -3.67 15.80
C TRP A 71 6.45 -4.79 14.86
N ILE A 72 6.27 -4.46 13.59
CA ILE A 72 6.05 -5.40 12.49
C ILE A 72 6.95 -5.01 11.34
N ARG A 73 7.70 -5.97 10.80
CA ARG A 73 8.50 -5.80 9.58
C ARG A 73 7.92 -6.64 8.47
N VAL A 74 7.78 -6.06 7.29
CA VAL A 74 7.46 -6.74 6.04
C VAL A 74 8.62 -6.50 5.10
N GLU A 75 9.21 -7.56 4.57
CA GLU A 75 10.30 -7.48 3.62
C GLU A 75 9.88 -8.13 2.31
N PHE A 76 10.06 -7.40 1.23
CA PHE A 76 9.87 -7.86 -0.14
C PHE A 76 11.25 -8.04 -0.78
N THR A 77 11.50 -9.18 -1.40
CA THR A 77 12.79 -9.48 -2.05
C THR A 77 12.56 -9.98 -3.48
N SER A 78 13.37 -9.56 -4.43
CA SER A 78 13.35 -10.07 -5.81
C SER A 78 14.74 -10.02 -6.39
N GLY A 79 15.36 -11.19 -6.56
CA GLY A 79 16.76 -11.29 -6.98
C GLY A 79 17.66 -10.46 -6.04
N ASP A 80 18.31 -9.44 -6.60
CA ASP A 80 19.19 -8.52 -5.89
C ASP A 80 18.47 -7.31 -5.26
N GLN A 81 17.17 -7.11 -5.52
CA GLN A 81 16.40 -5.99 -4.99
C GLN A 81 15.70 -6.35 -3.68
N LYS A 82 15.68 -5.40 -2.72
CA LYS A 82 14.97 -5.60 -1.45
C LYS A 82 14.23 -4.35 -1.00
N VAL A 83 13.03 -4.53 -0.47
CA VAL A 83 12.25 -3.48 0.17
C VAL A 83 11.85 -3.92 1.58
N SER A 84 12.21 -3.15 2.59
CA SER A 84 11.79 -3.36 3.97
C SER A 84 10.80 -2.28 4.38
N VAL A 85 9.58 -2.69 4.72
CA VAL A 85 8.57 -1.85 5.34
C VAL A 85 8.53 -2.20 6.82
N PHE A 86 8.95 -1.27 7.67
CA PHE A 86 9.08 -1.48 9.11
C PHE A 86 8.13 -0.55 9.87
N CYS A 87 7.16 -1.13 10.57
CA CYS A 87 6.25 -0.43 11.44
C CYS A 87 6.67 -0.61 12.90
N THR A 88 6.90 0.48 13.64
CA THR A 88 7.35 0.47 15.04
C THR A 88 6.48 1.40 15.88
N TRP A 89 6.27 1.05 17.15
CA TRP A 89 5.49 1.85 18.11
C TRP A 89 5.99 1.70 19.56
N HIS A 90 7.25 1.31 19.74
CA HIS A 90 7.88 1.27 21.06
C HIS A 90 7.98 2.71 21.61
N ASP A 91 7.14 3.07 22.58
CA ASP A 91 7.04 4.39 23.23
C ASP A 91 6.47 5.56 22.41
N HIS A 92 5.95 5.31 21.21
CA HIS A 92 5.37 6.37 20.38
C HIS A 92 4.22 5.85 19.52
N LYS A 93 3.45 6.77 18.92
CA LYS A 93 2.44 6.41 17.93
C LYS A 93 3.08 5.56 16.82
N PRO A 94 2.35 4.58 16.24
CA PRO A 94 2.89 3.77 15.16
C PRO A 94 3.47 4.61 14.02
N SER A 95 4.76 4.40 13.76
CA SER A 95 5.51 4.99 12.67
C SER A 95 5.89 3.89 11.69
N VAL A 96 5.83 4.21 10.40
CA VAL A 96 6.18 3.26 9.33
C VAL A 96 7.31 3.86 8.52
N GLU A 97 8.39 3.10 8.40
CA GLU A 97 9.55 3.41 7.59
C GLU A 97 9.62 2.43 6.42
N VAL A 98 9.96 2.94 5.23
CA VAL A 98 10.16 2.13 4.03
C VAL A 98 11.57 2.34 3.55
N ALA A 99 12.37 1.28 3.59
CA ALA A 99 13.75 1.26 3.11
C ALA A 99 13.87 0.36 1.87
N THR A 100 14.50 0.86 0.82
CA THR A 100 14.79 0.10 -0.41
C THR A 100 16.29 -0.09 -0.53
N TYR A 101 16.72 -1.30 -0.86
CA TYR A 101 18.12 -1.73 -0.99
C TYR A 101 18.35 -2.36 -2.36
#